data_AF-A0A1F6UUU3-F1
#
_entry.id   AF-A0A1F6UUU3-F1
#
_cell.length_a   1.000
_cell.length_b   1.000
_cell.length_c   1.000
_cell.angle_alpha   90.00
_cell.angle_beta   90.00
_cell.angle_gamma   90.00
#
_symmetry.space_group_name_H-M   'P 1'
#
loop_
_entity.id
_entity.type
_entity.pdbx_description
1 polymer ?
#
loop_
_entity_poly.entity_id
_entity_poly.type
_entity_poly.pdbx_seq_one_letter_code
_entity_poly.pdbx_strand_id
1 'polypeptide(L)'
;MANKNQLASYPSKVRQKWYFLVEKAGKRVDEVCKMYMISRKTYYKWRKKDLGSRIYIPKKEHPQTKIKGEVKIFICEEKLRINYGPRKMKLLVKRRFDLDVSTTIIYKLYQKKGLIRRPQKRLPWYQPIKEAVIPKAPGDVVQMDAKYIQWQ
;
A
#
# COMPACT_ATOMS: atom_id res chain seq x y z
N MET A 1 1.06 -10.52 -20.12
CA MET A 1 0.66 -9.28 -19.41
C MET A 1 1.17 -8.11 -20.24
N ALA A 2 0.33 -7.14 -20.59
CA ALA A 2 0.75 -6.01 -21.41
C ALA A 2 1.88 -5.22 -20.71
N ASN A 3 2.95 -4.94 -21.44
CA ASN A 3 4.13 -4.23 -20.94
C ASN A 3 3.71 -2.81 -20.51
N LYS A 4 4.12 -2.35 -19.32
CA LYS A 4 3.76 -1.01 -18.79
C LYS A 4 4.19 0.14 -19.72
N ASN A 5 5.20 -0.11 -20.56
CA ASN A 5 5.75 0.88 -21.48
C ASN A 5 5.14 0.82 -22.89
N GLN A 6 4.20 -0.09 -23.15
CA GLN A 6 3.57 -0.18 -24.46
C GLN A 6 2.47 0.89 -24.59
N LEU A 7 2.56 1.70 -25.65
CA LEU A 7 1.49 2.64 -26.00
C LEU A 7 0.19 1.87 -26.25
N ALA A 8 -0.91 2.36 -25.67
CA ALA A 8 -2.21 1.77 -25.90
C ALA A 8 -2.56 1.85 -27.39
N SER A 9 -3.07 0.75 -27.97
CA SER A 9 -3.45 0.69 -29.40
C SER A 9 -4.42 1.80 -29.80
N TYR A 10 -5.22 2.31 -28.86
CA TYR A 10 -6.10 3.46 -29.08
C TYR A 10 -5.90 4.48 -27.95
N PRO A 11 -5.08 5.52 -28.12
CA PRO A 11 -4.89 6.57 -27.11
C PRO A 11 -6.18 7.35 -26.81
N SER A 12 -6.32 7.87 -25.59
CA SER A 12 -7.55 8.58 -25.16
C SER A 12 -7.92 9.75 -26.07
N LYS A 13 -6.92 10.51 -26.56
CA LYS A 13 -7.13 11.62 -27.50
C LYS A 13 -7.78 11.17 -28.81
N VAL A 14 -7.37 10.01 -29.34
CA VAL A 14 -7.93 9.44 -30.57
C VAL A 14 -9.39 9.02 -30.34
N ARG A 15 -9.68 8.41 -29.19
CA ARG A 15 -11.06 8.01 -28.85
C ARG A 15 -12.00 9.20 -28.67
N GLN A 16 -11.52 10.30 -28.08
CA GLN A 16 -12.28 11.56 -27.99
C GLN A 16 -12.65 12.12 -29.38
N LYS A 17 -11.74 12.01 -30.37
CA LYS A 17 -12.06 12.40 -31.76
C LYS A 17 -13.17 11.54 -32.35
N TRP A 18 -13.21 10.24 -32.06
CA TRP A 18 -14.31 9.37 -32.50
C TRP A 18 -15.66 9.86 -31.97
N TYR A 19 -15.73 10.20 -30.68
CA TYR A 19 -16.96 10.67 -30.06
C TYR A 19 -17.36 12.05 -30.60
N PHE A 20 -16.40 12.95 -30.77
CA PHE A 20 -16.64 14.27 -31.38
C PHE A 20 -17.24 14.16 -32.79
N LEU A 21 -16.68 13.30 -33.66
CA LEU A 21 -17.18 13.14 -35.02
C LEU A 21 -18.61 12.60 -35.08
N VAL A 22 -18.99 11.73 -34.14
CA VAL A 22 -20.34 11.18 -34.08
C VAL A 22 -21.32 12.14 -33.42
N GLU A 23 -20.96 12.74 -32.28
CA GLU A 23 -21.89 13.50 -31.43
C GLU A 23 -21.96 14.99 -31.80
N LYS A 24 -20.87 15.59 -32.28
CA LYS A 24 -20.82 17.01 -32.64
C LYS A 24 -20.87 17.25 -34.15
N ALA A 25 -20.21 16.40 -34.93
CA ALA A 25 -20.20 16.53 -36.39
C ALA A 25 -21.27 15.68 -37.10
N GLY A 26 -22.07 14.89 -36.37
CA GLY A 26 -23.21 14.14 -36.91
C GLY A 26 -22.86 12.98 -37.85
N LYS A 27 -21.60 12.52 -37.89
CA LYS A 27 -21.20 11.39 -38.76
C LYS A 27 -21.75 10.06 -38.25
N ARG A 28 -22.00 9.12 -39.17
CA ARG A 28 -22.45 7.78 -38.80
C ARG A 28 -21.30 7.01 -38.14
N VAL A 29 -21.62 6.17 -37.16
CA VAL A 29 -20.62 5.32 -36.48
C VAL A 29 -19.88 4.43 -37.48
N ASP A 30 -20.56 3.95 -38.52
CA ASP A 30 -19.96 3.12 -39.58
C ASP A 30 -18.86 3.85 -40.36
N GLU A 31 -19.08 5.13 -40.67
CA GLU A 31 -18.11 5.96 -41.39
C GLU A 31 -16.88 6.24 -40.54
N VAL A 32 -17.09 6.56 -39.26
CA VAL A 32 -15.99 6.77 -38.31
C VAL A 32 -15.21 5.48 -38.09
N CYS A 33 -15.89 4.33 -38.02
CA CYS A 33 -15.23 3.03 -37.90
C CYS A 33 -14.38 2.70 -39.12
N LYS A 34 -14.89 2.95 -40.34
CA LYS A 34 -14.13 2.78 -41.58
C LYS A 34 -12.92 3.73 -41.65
N MET A 35 -13.10 5.00 -41.31
CA MET A 35 -12.04 6.03 -41.34
C MET A 35 -10.86 5.70 -40.42
N TYR A 36 -11.14 5.15 -39.23
CA TYR A 36 -10.10 4.79 -38.25
C TYR A 36 -9.71 3.31 -38.28
N MET A 37 -10.20 2.54 -39.26
CA MET A 37 -9.96 1.10 -39.38
C MET A 37 -10.26 0.33 -38.08
N ILE A 38 -11.36 0.66 -37.42
CA ILE A 38 -11.82 -0.01 -36.19
C ILE A 38 -13.12 -0.76 -36.42
N SER A 39 -13.35 -1.81 -35.64
CA SER A 39 -14.65 -2.47 -35.60
C SER A 39 -15.67 -1.63 -34.80
N ARG A 40 -16.97 -1.73 -35.16
CA ARG A 40 -18.06 -1.12 -34.37
C ARG A 40 -18.05 -1.59 -32.91
N LYS A 41 -17.72 -2.87 -32.68
CA LYS A 41 -17.58 -3.46 -31.34
C LYS A 41 -16.52 -2.72 -30.51
N THR A 42 -15.40 -2.35 -31.12
CA THR A 42 -14.35 -1.55 -30.48
C THR A 42 -14.86 -0.17 -30.09
N TYR A 43 -15.56 0.52 -31.00
CA TYR A 43 -16.14 1.83 -30.73
C TYR A 43 -17.08 1.81 -29.52
N TYR A 44 -18.10 0.95 -29.53
CA TYR A 44 -19.08 0.91 -28.43
C TYR A 44 -18.47 0.44 -27.10
N LYS A 45 -17.52 -0.51 -27.13
CA LYS A 45 -16.78 -0.93 -25.93
C LYS A 45 -16.08 0.25 -25.27
N TRP A 46 -15.37 1.05 -26.05
CA TRP A 46 -14.65 2.21 -25.52
C TRP A 46 -15.58 3.34 -25.13
N ARG A 47 -16.65 3.59 -25.91
CA ARG A 47 -17.67 4.60 -25.56
C ARG A 47 -18.28 4.31 -24.20
N LYS A 48 -18.71 3.07 -23.97
CA LYS A 48 -19.26 2.62 -22.67
C LYS A 48 -18.25 2.79 -21.53
N LYS A 49 -16.95 2.60 -21.80
CA LYS A 49 -15.89 2.68 -20.78
C LYS A 49 -15.47 4.13 -20.48
N ASP A 50 -15.39 4.98 -21.50
CA ASP A 50 -14.89 6.35 -21.37
C ASP A 50 -15.96 7.33 -20.86
N LEU A 51 -17.21 7.16 -21.32
CA LEU A 51 -18.39 7.92 -20.89
C LEU A 51 -19.12 7.26 -19.70
N GLY A 52 -18.77 6.02 -19.37
CA GLY A 52 -19.30 5.35 -18.18
C GLY A 52 -18.75 5.94 -16.88
N SER A 53 -19.34 5.51 -15.77
CA SER A 53 -18.85 5.89 -14.45
C SER A 53 -17.40 5.41 -14.25
N ARG A 54 -16.52 6.35 -13.87
CA ARG A 54 -15.12 6.06 -13.49
C ARG A 54 -14.97 5.76 -11.99
N ILE A 55 -16.09 5.55 -11.29
CA ILE A 55 -16.05 5.20 -9.87
C ILE A 55 -15.28 3.89 -9.72
N TYR A 56 -14.23 3.93 -8.90
CA TYR A 56 -13.48 2.73 -8.57
C TYR A 56 -14.36 1.79 -7.75
N ILE A 57 -14.69 0.64 -8.33
CA ILE A 57 -15.40 -0.43 -7.64
C ILE A 57 -14.33 -1.39 -7.10
N PRO A 58 -14.13 -1.48 -5.77
CA PRO A 58 -13.20 -2.44 -5.22
C PRO A 58 -13.63 -3.87 -5.57
N LYS A 59 -12.66 -4.72 -5.92
CA LYS A 59 -12.95 -6.14 -6.14
C LYS A 59 -13.59 -6.74 -4.89
N LYS A 60 -14.68 -7.49 -5.07
CA LYS A 60 -15.31 -8.26 -4.00
C LYS A 60 -14.28 -9.23 -3.41
N GLU A 61 -14.29 -9.36 -2.08
CA GLU A 61 -13.44 -10.34 -1.40
C GLU A 61 -13.87 -11.75 -1.79
N HIS A 62 -12.91 -12.65 -2.04
CA HIS A 62 -13.22 -14.02 -2.45
C HIS A 62 -13.98 -14.76 -1.34
N PRO A 63 -15.02 -15.57 -1.65
CA PRO A 63 -15.81 -16.31 -0.65
C PRO A 63 -14.97 -17.14 0.32
N GLN A 64 -13.90 -17.78 -0.18
CA GLN A 64 -13.02 -18.66 0.61
C GLN A 64 -11.88 -17.92 1.35
N THR A 65 -11.90 -16.58 1.43
CA THR A 65 -10.88 -15.86 2.19
C THR A 65 -11.00 -16.24 3.66
N LYS A 66 -9.92 -16.79 4.25
CA LYS A 66 -9.90 -17.27 5.64
C LYS A 66 -10.07 -16.15 6.68
N ILE A 67 -9.45 -15.00 6.46
CA ILE A 67 -9.53 -13.86 7.38
C ILE A 67 -10.68 -12.95 6.96
N LYS A 68 -11.85 -13.13 7.58
CA LYS A 68 -13.06 -12.35 7.33
C LYS A 68 -13.73 -11.92 8.63
N GLY A 69 -14.54 -10.86 8.56
CA GLY A 69 -15.42 -10.41 9.65
C GLY A 69 -14.72 -10.39 11.01
N GLU A 70 -15.25 -11.21 11.93
CA GLU A 70 -14.80 -11.34 13.32
C GLU A 70 -13.32 -11.71 13.44
N VAL A 71 -12.81 -12.66 12.65
CA VAL A 71 -11.39 -13.06 12.71
C VAL A 71 -10.48 -11.89 12.37
N LYS A 72 -10.90 -11.05 11.42
CA LYS A 72 -10.15 -9.86 11.01
C LYS A 72 -10.14 -8.80 12.11
N ILE A 73 -11.27 -8.60 12.77
CA ILE A 73 -11.42 -7.66 13.89
C ILE A 73 -10.54 -8.14 15.05
N PHE A 74 -10.68 -9.41 15.43
CA PHE A 74 -9.89 -10.04 16.49
C PHE A 74 -8.38 -9.91 16.26
N ILE A 75 -7.89 -10.23 15.06
CA ILE A 75 -6.47 -10.11 14.75
C ILE A 75 -5.98 -8.65 14.89
N CYS A 76 -6.79 -7.66 14.49
CA CYS A 76 -6.42 -6.25 14.61
C CYS A 76 -6.38 -5.80 16.08
N GLU A 77 -7.39 -6.14 16.85
CA GLU A 77 -7.50 -5.78 18.28
C GLU A 77 -6.38 -6.41 19.10
N GLU A 78 -6.14 -7.70 18.92
CA GLU A 78 -5.07 -8.41 19.63
C GLU A 78 -3.68 -7.91 19.24
N LYS A 79 -3.51 -7.49 17.97
CA LYS A 79 -2.27 -6.85 17.54
C LYS A 79 -2.06 -5.52 18.25
N LEU A 80 -3.10 -4.74 18.50
CA LEU A 80 -2.99 -3.48 19.24
C LEU A 80 -2.72 -3.70 20.73
N ARG A 81 -3.35 -4.72 21.32
CA ARG A 81 -3.28 -5.06 22.75
C ARG A 81 -1.95 -5.73 23.15
N ILE A 82 -1.59 -6.86 22.53
CA ILE A 82 -0.41 -7.65 22.93
C ILE A 82 0.77 -7.51 21.95
N ASN A 83 0.57 -6.87 20.79
CA ASN A 83 1.61 -6.67 19.76
C ASN A 83 2.23 -7.98 19.21
N TYR A 84 1.46 -9.07 19.15
CA TYR A 84 1.98 -10.34 18.65
C TYR A 84 2.48 -10.29 17.19
N GLY A 85 3.60 -10.97 16.95
CA GLY A 85 4.10 -11.22 15.60
C GLY A 85 3.21 -12.23 14.85
N PRO A 86 3.35 -12.34 13.51
CA PRO A 86 2.49 -13.20 12.70
C PRO A 86 2.47 -14.68 13.13
N ARG A 87 3.60 -15.23 13.59
CA ARG A 87 3.70 -16.62 14.07
C ARG A 87 2.90 -16.85 15.35
N LYS A 88 3.02 -15.95 16.34
CA LYS A 88 2.24 -16.02 17.59
C LYS A 88 0.75 -15.79 17.33
N MET A 89 0.42 -14.84 16.45
CA MET A 89 -0.97 -14.57 16.08
C MET A 89 -1.62 -15.76 15.38
N LYS A 90 -0.89 -16.45 14.48
CA LYS A 90 -1.37 -17.69 13.85
C LYS A 90 -1.81 -18.72 14.91
N LEU A 91 -0.97 -18.95 15.92
CA LEU A 91 -1.28 -19.91 16.99
C LEU A 91 -2.49 -19.47 17.81
N LEU A 92 -2.60 -18.17 18.11
CA LEU A 92 -3.74 -17.63 18.85
C LEU A 92 -5.05 -17.78 18.06
N VAL A 93 -5.04 -17.46 16.77
CA VAL A 93 -6.20 -17.64 15.88
C VAL A 93 -6.60 -19.11 15.78
N LYS A 94 -5.62 -20.02 15.63
CA LYS A 94 -5.89 -21.46 15.63
C LYS A 94 -6.52 -21.94 16.94
N ARG A 95 -6.06 -21.43 18.09
CA ARG A 95 -6.65 -21.80 19.40
C ARG A 95 -8.07 -21.29 19.60
N ARG A 96 -8.39 -20.08 19.09
CA ARG A 96 -9.69 -19.43 19.36
C ARG A 96 -10.77 -19.77 18.33
N PHE A 97 -10.39 -19.92 17.06
CA PHE A 97 -11.33 -20.08 15.94
C PHE A 97 -11.14 -21.40 15.17
N ASP A 98 -10.26 -22.30 15.63
CA ASP A 98 -9.84 -23.53 14.94
C ASP A 98 -9.43 -23.33 13.47
N LEU A 99 -8.93 -22.13 13.16
CA LEU A 99 -8.63 -21.70 11.79
C LEU A 99 -7.12 -21.68 11.56
N ASP A 100 -6.63 -22.53 10.65
CA ASP A 100 -5.22 -22.48 10.24
C ASP A 100 -4.98 -21.43 9.14
N VAL A 101 -4.28 -20.36 9.52
CA VAL A 101 -3.96 -19.23 8.64
C VAL A 101 -2.46 -19.16 8.39
N SER A 102 -2.05 -18.84 7.16
CA SER A 102 -0.63 -18.61 6.87
C SER A 102 -0.12 -17.33 7.55
N THR A 103 1.10 -17.39 8.09
CA THR A 103 1.78 -16.24 8.69
C THR A 103 1.96 -15.09 7.71
N THR A 104 2.13 -15.39 6.42
CA THR A 104 2.29 -14.36 5.38
C THR A 104 1.02 -13.56 5.14
N ILE A 105 -0.16 -14.19 5.27
CA ILE A 105 -1.44 -13.50 5.14
C ILE A 105 -1.65 -12.55 6.31
N ILE A 106 -1.30 -12.98 7.53
CA ILE A 106 -1.37 -12.14 8.73
C ILE A 106 -0.39 -10.95 8.60
N TYR A 107 0.82 -11.18 8.12
CA TYR A 107 1.79 -10.11 7.87
C TYR A 107 1.27 -9.08 6.86
N LYS A 108 0.71 -9.53 5.72
CA LYS A 108 0.11 -8.65 4.71
C LYS A 108 -1.07 -7.86 5.27
N LEU A 109 -1.88 -8.47 6.14
CA LEU A 109 -2.96 -7.79 6.84
C LEU A 109 -2.41 -6.66 7.72
N TYR A 110 -1.35 -6.94 8.50
CA TYR A 110 -0.70 -5.93 9.35
C TYR A 110 -0.13 -4.78 8.53
N GLN A 111 0.55 -5.06 7.41
CA GLN A 111 1.03 -4.01 6.50
C GLN A 111 -0.13 -3.18 5.95
N LYS A 112 -1.18 -3.83 5.43
CA LYS A 112 -2.35 -3.14 4.85
C LYS A 112 -3.06 -2.25 5.87
N LYS A 113 -3.03 -2.61 7.15
CA LYS A 113 -3.66 -1.87 8.26
C LYS A 113 -2.70 -0.93 9.01
N GLY A 114 -1.43 -0.86 8.63
CA GLY A 114 -0.45 -0.01 9.31
C GLY A 114 -0.13 -0.44 10.76
N LEU A 115 -0.34 -1.71 11.12
CA LEU A 115 -0.21 -2.22 12.49
C LEU A 115 1.22 -2.66 12.86
N ILE A 116 2.17 -2.50 11.93
CA ILE A 116 3.57 -2.84 12.18
C ILE A 116 4.24 -1.66 12.88
N ARG A 117 4.43 -1.80 14.19
CA ARG A 117 5.20 -0.83 14.99
C ARG A 117 6.69 -1.03 14.72
N ARG A 118 7.42 0.08 14.53
CA ARG A 118 8.88 0.04 14.43
C ARG A 118 9.44 -0.49 15.76
N PRO A 119 10.43 -1.40 15.74
CA PRO A 119 11.11 -1.78 16.97
C PRO A 119 11.76 -0.53 17.58
N GLN A 120 11.79 -0.45 18.91
CA GLN A 120 12.53 0.59 19.60
C GLN A 120 14.01 0.51 19.18
N LYS A 121 14.60 1.64 18.81
CA LYS A 121 16.04 1.69 18.49
C LYS A 121 16.80 1.19 19.72
N ARG A 122 17.59 0.12 19.55
CA ARG A 122 18.58 -0.26 20.55
C ARG A 122 19.71 0.75 20.44
N LEU A 123 19.77 1.69 21.39
CA LEU A 123 20.96 2.53 21.52
C LEU A 123 22.13 1.59 21.83
N PRO A 124 23.31 1.80 21.23
CA PRO A 124 24.50 1.08 21.65
C PRO A 124 24.68 1.34 23.14
N TRP A 125 24.94 0.28 23.91
CA TRP A 125 25.32 0.42 25.30
C TRP A 125 26.59 1.28 25.38
N TYR A 126 26.74 2.05 26.46
CA TYR A 126 27.95 2.84 26.69
C TYR A 126 29.17 1.92 26.58
N GLN A 127 30.06 2.24 25.65
CA GLN A 127 31.36 1.60 25.57
C GLN A 127 32.31 2.42 26.42
N PRO A 128 32.86 1.87 27.52
CA PRO A 128 33.86 2.59 28.30
C PRO A 128 35.04 2.93 27.40
N ILE A 129 35.55 4.14 27.56
CA ILE A 129 36.75 4.59 26.87
C ILE A 129 37.88 3.66 27.30
N LYS A 130 38.46 2.92 26.35
CA LYS A 130 39.51 1.92 26.62
C LYS A 130 40.90 2.51 26.76
N GLU A 131 41.13 3.67 26.15
CA GLU A 131 42.43 4.34 26.08
C GLU A 131 42.34 5.71 26.74
N ALA A 132 43.42 6.13 27.40
CA ALA A 132 43.47 7.46 27.99
C ALA A 132 43.37 8.52 26.87
N VAL A 133 42.37 9.40 26.95
CA VAL A 133 42.25 10.53 26.02
C VAL A 133 43.24 11.60 26.45
N ILE A 134 44.32 11.78 25.69
CA ILE A 134 45.35 12.80 25.94
C ILE A 134 45.05 14.00 25.03
N PRO A 135 44.64 15.17 25.58
CA PRO A 135 44.38 16.36 24.79
C PRO A 135 45.68 16.91 24.18
N LYS A 136 45.66 17.37 22.93
CA LYS A 136 46.80 17.98 22.24
C LYS A 136 46.67 19.50 22.12
N ALA A 137 45.45 20.01 22.08
CA ALA A 137 45.13 21.43 22.01
C ALA A 137 44.02 21.82 23.01
N PRO A 138 43.95 23.11 23.40
CA PRO A 138 42.82 23.62 24.18
C PRO A 138 41.51 23.40 23.42
N GLY A 139 40.55 22.70 24.04
CA GLY A 139 39.25 22.36 23.45
C GLY A 139 39.08 20.89 23.02
N ASP A 140 40.15 20.10 23.01
CA ASP A 140 40.09 18.66 22.64
C ASP A 140 39.30 17.81 23.64
N VAL A 141 39.30 18.22 24.91
CA VAL A 141 38.56 17.57 25.99
C VAL A 141 37.78 18.63 26.74
N VAL A 142 36.48 18.41 26.91
CA VAL A 142 35.58 19.29 27.65
C VAL A 142 34.97 18.49 28.79
N GLN A 143 35.10 19.00 30.01
CA GLN A 143 34.39 18.47 31.17
C GLN A 143 33.01 19.10 31.24
N MET A 144 31.97 18.29 31.14
CA MET A 144 30.58 18.75 31.29
C MET A 144 30.12 18.42 32.71
N ASP A 145 30.00 19.44 33.56
CA ASP A 145 29.39 19.32 34.88
C ASP A 145 27.92 19.75 34.81
N ALA A 146 27.02 18.94 35.32
CA ALA A 146 25.59 19.22 35.30
C ALA A 146 25.12 19.50 36.73
N LYS A 147 24.76 20.76 37.02
CA LYS A 147 24.16 21.15 38.30
C LYS A 147 22.64 21.20 38.17
N TYR A 148 21.96 20.41 38.98
CA TYR A 148 20.51 20.46 39.10
C TYR A 148 20.12 21.65 39.98
N ILE A 149 19.42 22.61 39.40
CA ILE A 149 18.82 23.71 40.14
C ILE A 149 17.44 23.22 40.61
N GLN A 150 17.28 23.05 41.93
CA GLN A 150 15.99 22.80 42.53
C GLN A 150 15.23 24.13 42.60
N TRP A 151 14.06 24.19 41.96
CA TRP A 151 13.15 25.32 42.08
C TRP A 151 12.37 25.18 43.40
N GLN A 152 12.53 26.15 44.30
CA GLN A 152 11.66 26.37 45.47
C GLN A 152 10.57 27.39 45.13
#